data_AF-A0A183DGC7-F1
#
_entry.id   AF-A0A183DGC7-F1
#
_cell.length_a   1.000
_cell.length_b   1.000
_cell.length_c   1.000
_cell.angle_alpha   90.00
_cell.angle_beta   90.00
_cell.angle_gamma   90.00
#
_symmetry.space_group_name_H-M   'P 1'
#
loop_
_entity.id
_entity.type
_entity.pdbx_description
1 polymer ?
#
loop_
_entity_poly.entity_id
_entity_poly.type
_entity_poly.pdbx_seq_one_letter_code
_entity_poly.pdbx_strand_id
1 'polypeptide(L)'
;LKRFNNIIPLLDPLNDMKIKDPTLYENITKLEALERRYTAHPLRASSNFNDIYKKYEQKLELEAELKAAKAELKKAQSLLQLEELKCRLRVLRRLQYCDEKDVILPKVGDELCPASASNINLFFLVVNE
;
A
#
# COMPACT_ATOMS: atom_id res chain seq x y z
N LEU A 1 -24.25 14.11 -45.72
CA LEU A 1 -23.44 12.95 -45.28
C LEU A 1 -22.86 12.12 -46.43
N LYS A 2 -23.58 11.89 -47.56
CA LYS A 2 -23.00 11.26 -48.77
C LYS A 2 -21.76 11.96 -49.35
N ARG A 3 -21.58 13.27 -49.11
CA ARG A 3 -20.43 14.06 -49.58
C ARG A 3 -19.09 13.73 -48.90
N PHE A 4 -19.12 13.12 -47.71
CA PHE A 4 -17.91 12.90 -46.89
C PHE A 4 -17.62 11.42 -46.60
N ASN A 5 -18.21 10.48 -47.36
CA ASN A 5 -18.03 9.04 -47.14
C ASN A 5 -18.18 8.62 -45.66
N ASN A 6 -19.12 9.23 -44.94
CA ASN A 6 -19.39 9.04 -43.51
C ASN A 6 -18.25 9.43 -42.54
N ILE A 7 -17.17 10.06 -43.01
CA ILE A 7 -16.07 10.53 -42.16
C ILE A 7 -16.04 12.06 -42.21
N ILE A 8 -16.46 12.68 -41.12
CA ILE A 8 -16.41 14.14 -40.97
C ILE A 8 -14.99 14.50 -40.52
N PRO A 9 -14.29 15.43 -41.19
CA PRO A 9 -12.97 15.86 -40.75
C PRO A 9 -13.07 16.49 -39.35
N LEU A 10 -12.19 16.06 -38.46
CA LEU A 10 -12.09 16.61 -37.11
C LEU A 10 -11.33 17.94 -37.15
N LEU A 11 -11.74 18.85 -36.26
CA LEU A 11 -11.15 20.18 -36.13
C LEU A 11 -9.97 20.11 -35.17
N ASP A 12 -8.82 20.66 -35.56
CA ASP A 12 -7.63 20.72 -34.70
C ASP A 12 -7.76 21.88 -33.69
N PRO A 13 -7.72 21.60 -32.37
CA PRO A 13 -7.79 22.64 -31.34
C PRO A 13 -6.66 23.69 -31.42
N LEU A 14 -5.48 23.32 -31.89
CA LEU A 14 -4.31 24.21 -31.98
C LEU A 14 -4.31 25.00 -33.28
N ASN A 15 -4.42 24.29 -34.41
CA ASN A 15 -4.27 24.90 -35.73
C ASN A 15 -5.57 25.57 -36.22
N ASP A 16 -6.72 24.91 -36.05
CA ASP A 16 -7.99 25.39 -36.59
C ASP A 16 -8.75 26.27 -35.59
N MET A 17 -8.80 25.87 -34.31
CA MET A 17 -9.48 26.65 -33.25
C MET A 17 -8.58 27.72 -32.61
N LYS A 18 -7.27 27.70 -32.89
CA LYS A 18 -6.28 28.70 -32.42
C LYS A 18 -6.25 28.89 -30.90
N ILE A 19 -6.46 27.82 -30.13
CA ILE A 19 -6.39 27.86 -28.67
C ILE A 19 -4.92 27.95 -28.25
N LYS A 20 -4.54 29.03 -27.56
CA LYS A 20 -3.14 29.33 -27.17
C LYS A 20 -2.84 28.99 -25.70
N ASP A 21 -3.46 27.95 -25.18
CA ASP A 21 -3.20 27.49 -23.81
C ASP A 21 -1.91 26.64 -23.77
N PRO A 22 -0.87 27.04 -23.02
CA PRO A 22 0.36 26.27 -22.92
C PRO A 22 0.13 24.87 -22.33
N THR A 23 -0.84 24.71 -21.42
CA THR A 23 -1.13 23.42 -20.80
C THR A 23 -1.74 22.44 -21.81
N LEU A 24 -2.57 22.95 -22.72
CA LEU A 24 -3.17 22.17 -23.80
C LEU A 24 -2.10 21.63 -24.75
N TYR A 25 -1.13 22.47 -25.13
CA TYR A 25 -0.02 22.06 -25.98
C TYR A 25 0.82 20.94 -25.34
N GLU A 26 1.15 21.07 -24.05
CA GLU A 26 1.87 20.02 -23.33
C GLU A 26 1.08 18.70 -23.24
N ASN A 27 -0.23 18.77 -23.03
CA ASN A 27 -1.07 17.58 -22.95
C ASN A 27 -1.20 16.87 -24.30
N ILE A 28 -1.34 17.62 -25.39
CA ILE A 28 -1.38 17.08 -26.75
C ILE A 28 -0.06 16.41 -27.10
N THR A 29 1.08 17.04 -26.83
CA THR A 29 2.40 16.45 -27.08
C THR A 29 2.63 15.17 -26.27
N LYS A 30 2.20 15.13 -25.00
CA LYS A 30 2.22 13.90 -24.18
C LYS A 30 1.32 12.83 -24.77
N LEU A 31 0.12 13.20 -25.23
CA LEU A 31 -0.84 12.28 -25.84
C LEU A 31 -0.28 11.67 -27.12
N GLU A 32 0.28 12.47 -28.03
CA GLU A 32 0.94 11.97 -29.24
C GLU A 32 2.11 11.02 -28.91
N ALA A 33 2.92 11.34 -27.91
CA ALA A 33 4.00 10.47 -27.47
C ALA A 33 3.47 9.12 -26.94
N LEU A 34 2.36 9.14 -26.20
CA LEU A 34 1.70 7.93 -25.73
C LEU A 34 1.08 7.12 -26.87
N GLU A 35 0.45 7.76 -27.84
CA GLU A 35 -0.11 7.09 -29.02
C GLU A 35 0.98 6.43 -29.87
N ARG A 36 2.11 7.11 -30.09
CA ARG A 36 3.28 6.52 -30.77
C ARG A 36 3.79 5.29 -30.03
N ARG A 37 3.91 5.37 -28.70
CA ARG A 37 4.32 4.21 -27.88
C ARG A 37 3.30 3.08 -27.92
N TYR A 38 2.01 3.41 -27.89
CA TYR A 38 0.92 2.45 -27.93
C TYR A 38 0.87 1.72 -29.28
N THR A 39 1.03 2.44 -30.38
CA THR A 39 1.05 1.87 -31.75
C THR A 39 2.32 1.08 -32.04
N ALA A 40 3.48 1.52 -31.55
CA ALA A 40 4.75 0.81 -31.71
C ALA A 40 4.86 -0.45 -30.81
N HIS A 41 3.91 -0.69 -29.92
CA HIS A 41 4.01 -1.77 -28.94
C HIS A 41 3.85 -3.16 -29.60
N PRO A 42 4.82 -4.08 -29.46
CA PRO A 42 4.83 -5.36 -30.17
C PRO A 42 3.65 -6.29 -29.82
N LEU A 43 3.11 -6.20 -28.60
CA LEU A 43 1.92 -6.98 -28.19
C LEU A 43 0.69 -6.69 -29.06
N ARG A 44 0.59 -5.53 -29.70
CA ARG A 44 -0.57 -5.15 -30.51
C ARG A 44 -0.63 -5.88 -31.85
N ALA A 45 0.52 -6.32 -32.36
CA ALA A 45 0.61 -7.15 -33.57
C ALA A 45 0.27 -8.62 -33.29
N SER A 46 0.19 -9.03 -32.02
CA SER A 46 -0.10 -10.41 -31.65
C SER A 46 -1.60 -10.72 -31.69
N SER A 47 -1.98 -11.83 -32.33
CA SER A 47 -3.39 -12.27 -32.41
C SER A 47 -3.99 -12.65 -31.05
N ASN A 48 -3.14 -12.93 -30.05
CA ASN A 48 -3.55 -13.44 -28.73
C ASN A 48 -3.66 -12.32 -27.68
N PHE A 49 -3.61 -11.04 -28.08
CA PHE A 49 -3.60 -9.90 -27.17
C PHE A 49 -4.77 -9.93 -26.18
N ASN A 50 -5.98 -10.21 -26.65
CA ASN A 50 -7.18 -10.22 -25.80
C ASN A 50 -7.09 -11.26 -24.66
N ASP A 51 -6.56 -12.45 -24.93
CA ASP A 51 -6.45 -13.49 -23.93
C ASP A 51 -5.34 -13.19 -22.91
N ILE A 52 -4.23 -12.63 -23.38
CA ILE A 52 -3.13 -12.18 -22.51
C ILE A 52 -3.61 -11.03 -21.62
N TYR A 53 -4.34 -10.08 -22.19
CA TYR A 53 -4.87 -8.94 -21.47
C TYR A 53 -5.88 -9.35 -20.39
N LYS A 54 -6.78 -10.28 -20.69
CA LYS A 54 -7.70 -10.85 -19.69
C LYS A 54 -6.97 -11.52 -18.52
N LYS A 55 -5.93 -12.30 -18.81
CA LYS A 55 -5.10 -12.92 -17.74
C LYS A 55 -4.38 -11.87 -16.90
N TYR A 56 -3.94 -10.78 -17.52
CA TYR A 56 -3.32 -9.67 -16.81
C TYR A 56 -4.31 -8.93 -15.90
N GLU A 57 -5.55 -8.69 -16.36
CA GLU A 57 -6.61 -8.13 -15.51
C GLU A 57 -6.90 -9.01 -14.30
N GLN A 58 -7.07 -10.32 -14.50
CA GLN A 58 -7.26 -11.27 -13.39
C GLN A 58 -6.10 -11.25 -12.39
N LYS A 59 -4.86 -11.12 -12.89
CA LYS A 59 -3.69 -11.00 -12.01
C LYS A 59 -3.76 -9.72 -11.15
N LEU A 60 -4.16 -8.59 -11.74
CA LEU A 60 -4.27 -7.33 -11.01
C LEU A 60 -5.36 -7.38 -9.93
N GLU A 61 -6.49 -8.01 -10.23
CA GLU A 61 -7.57 -8.25 -9.24
C GLU A 61 -7.05 -9.07 -8.06
N LEU A 62 -6.40 -10.21 -8.33
CA LEU A 62 -5.79 -11.05 -7.29
C LEU A 62 -4.70 -10.32 -6.49
N GLU A 63 -3.91 -9.46 -7.13
CA GLU A 63 -2.88 -8.67 -6.44
C GLU A 63 -3.51 -7.63 -5.50
N ALA A 64 -4.63 -7.02 -5.90
CA ALA A 64 -5.38 -6.11 -5.06
C ALA A 64 -6.00 -6.84 -3.86
N GLU A 65 -6.62 -8.01 -4.08
CA GLU A 65 -7.16 -8.86 -3.02
C GLU A 65 -6.08 -9.30 -2.03
N LEU A 66 -4.93 -9.75 -2.53
CA LEU A 66 -3.79 -10.15 -1.72
C LEU A 66 -3.30 -8.97 -0.86
N LYS A 67 -3.19 -7.77 -1.43
CA LYS A 67 -2.78 -6.58 -0.70
C LYS A 67 -3.79 -6.22 0.41
N ALA A 68 -5.08 -6.35 0.13
CA ALA A 68 -6.13 -6.13 1.13
C ALA A 68 -6.05 -7.16 2.26
N ALA A 69 -5.97 -8.46 1.93
CA ALA A 69 -5.86 -9.54 2.91
C ALA A 69 -4.60 -9.40 3.79
N LYS A 70 -3.46 -9.03 3.21
CA LYS A 70 -2.23 -8.75 3.99
C LYS A 70 -2.41 -7.56 4.94
N ALA A 71 -3.11 -6.51 4.52
CA ALA A 71 -3.38 -5.36 5.37
C ALA A 71 -4.31 -5.74 6.53
N GLU A 72 -5.31 -6.57 6.29
CA GLU A 72 -6.21 -7.10 7.33
C GLU A 72 -5.47 -7.99 8.33
N LEU A 73 -4.64 -8.91 7.84
CA LEU A 73 -3.81 -9.76 8.68
C LEU A 73 -2.92 -8.93 9.61
N LYS A 74 -2.24 -7.90 9.07
CA LYS A 74 -1.38 -7.02 9.86
C LYS A 74 -2.16 -6.28 10.95
N LYS A 75 -3.39 -5.83 10.66
CA LYS A 75 -4.27 -5.20 11.65
C LYS A 75 -4.66 -6.19 12.75
N ALA A 76 -5.07 -7.40 12.39
CA ALA A 76 -5.44 -8.43 13.36
C ALA A 76 -4.25 -8.80 14.27
N GLN A 77 -3.05 -8.97 13.71
CA GLN A 77 -1.83 -9.21 14.49
C GLN A 77 -1.54 -8.06 15.48
N SER A 78 -1.66 -6.81 15.04
CA SER A 78 -1.44 -5.67 15.94
C SER A 78 -2.46 -5.60 17.09
N LEU A 79 -3.70 -6.01 16.86
CA LEU A 79 -4.72 -6.08 17.91
C LEU A 79 -4.41 -7.17 18.93
N LEU A 80 -4.01 -8.36 18.46
CA LEU A 80 -3.62 -9.47 19.33
C LEU A 80 -2.43 -9.09 20.24
N GLN A 81 -1.42 -8.44 19.68
CA GLN A 81 -0.26 -7.94 20.46
C GLN A 81 -0.67 -6.94 21.55
N LEU A 82 -1.67 -6.08 21.29
CA LEU A 82 -2.17 -5.14 22.30
C LEU A 82 -2.95 -5.84 23.42
N GLU A 83 -3.71 -6.90 23.12
CA GLU A 83 -4.41 -7.69 24.13
C GLU A 83 -3.43 -8.45 25.03
N GLU A 84 -2.40 -9.02 24.44
CA GLU A 84 -1.31 -9.66 25.16
C GLU A 84 -0.61 -8.66 26.08
N LEU A 85 -0.23 -7.48 25.58
CA LEU A 85 0.40 -6.44 26.39
C LEU A 85 -0.48 -6.04 27.59
N LYS A 86 -1.81 -5.92 27.42
CA LYS A 86 -2.75 -5.64 28.52
C LYS A 86 -2.77 -6.74 29.57
N CYS A 87 -2.79 -8.01 29.16
CA CYS A 87 -2.74 -9.14 30.09
C CYS A 87 -1.41 -9.15 30.87
N ARG A 88 -0.31 -8.86 30.19
CA ARG A 88 1.04 -8.82 30.75
C ARG A 88 1.20 -7.66 31.74
N LEU A 89 0.74 -6.45 31.41
CA LEU A 89 0.68 -5.31 32.35
C LEU A 89 -0.18 -5.60 33.58
N ARG A 90 -1.30 -6.32 33.44
CA ARG A 90 -2.14 -6.71 34.59
C ARG A 90 -1.38 -7.56 35.60
N VAL A 91 -0.54 -8.49 35.13
CA VAL A 91 0.30 -9.32 36.01
C VAL A 91 1.33 -8.45 36.73
N LEU A 92 2.00 -7.55 36.02
CA LEU A 92 3.00 -6.65 36.61
C LEU A 92 2.41 -5.72 37.69
N ARG A 93 1.18 -5.21 37.48
CA ARG A 93 0.47 -4.43 38.50
C ARG A 93 0.12 -5.26 39.74
N ARG A 94 -0.30 -6.52 39.56
CA ARG A 94 -0.57 -7.45 40.69
C ARG A 94 0.68 -7.80 41.49
N LEU A 95 1.82 -7.92 40.81
CA LEU A 95 3.13 -8.13 41.41
C LEU A 95 3.73 -6.85 42.02
N GLN A 96 3.02 -5.71 41.94
CA GLN A 96 3.47 -4.40 42.44
C GLN A 96 4.79 -3.94 41.80
N TYR A 97 5.07 -4.35 40.56
CA TYR A 97 6.23 -3.92 39.79
C TYR A 97 5.98 -2.61 39.04
N CYS A 98 4.71 -2.34 38.70
CA CYS A 98 4.26 -1.09 38.08
C CYS A 98 3.04 -0.52 38.82
N ASP A 99 2.93 0.81 38.81
CA ASP A 99 1.78 1.56 39.33
C ASP A 99 0.58 1.51 38.35
N GLU A 100 -0.60 2.00 38.75
CA GLU A 100 -1.81 2.03 37.90
C GLU A 100 -1.63 2.86 36.62
N LYS A 101 -0.65 3.76 36.61
CA LYS A 101 -0.22 4.58 35.47
C LYS A 101 0.87 3.92 34.61
N ASP A 102 1.14 2.63 34.81
CA ASP A 102 2.18 1.85 34.12
C ASP A 102 3.60 2.39 34.30
N VAL A 103 3.83 3.15 35.39
CA VAL A 103 5.15 3.63 35.80
C VAL A 103 5.84 2.56 36.65
N ILE A 104 7.07 2.19 36.28
CA ILE A 104 7.87 1.22 37.03
C ILE A 104 8.21 1.78 38.41
N LEU A 105 7.94 1.00 39.45
CA LEU A 105 8.18 1.42 40.83
C LEU A 105 9.68 1.27 41.19
N PRO A 106 10.31 2.29 41.81
CA PRO A 106 11.74 2.28 42.10
C PRO A 106 12.16 1.19 43.10
N LYS A 107 11.23 0.67 43.91
CA LYS A 107 11.49 -0.40 44.90
C LYS A 107 11.89 -1.74 44.29
N VAL A 108 11.62 -1.93 43.00
CA VAL A 108 11.82 -3.18 42.25
C VAL A 108 12.96 -3.04 41.23
N GLY A 109 13.26 -1.81 40.81
CA GLY A 109 14.24 -1.50 39.76
C GLY A 109 15.70 -1.78 40.15
N ASP A 110 16.07 -1.63 41.42
CA ASP A 110 17.44 -1.88 41.90
C ASP A 110 17.73 -3.38 42.14
N GLU A 111 16.71 -4.20 42.47
CA GLU A 111 16.89 -5.66 42.67
C GLU A 111 16.80 -6.46 41.37
N LEU A 112 16.07 -5.97 40.35
CA LEU A 112 15.97 -6.61 39.03
C LEU A 112 17.04 -6.18 38.03
N CYS A 113 17.82 -5.15 38.35
CA CYS A 113 18.98 -4.75 37.56
C CYS A 113 20.25 -4.85 38.39
N PRO A 114 20.89 -6.03 38.39
CA PRO A 114 22.25 -6.05 37.88
C PRO A 114 22.53 -7.27 37.00
N ALA A 115 23.17 -7.01 35.85
CA ALA A 115 23.84 -7.96 34.95
C ALA A 115 23.81 -9.46 35.33
N SER A 116 22.94 -10.25 34.70
CA SER A 116 23.23 -11.66 34.35
C SER A 116 22.16 -12.24 33.42
N ALA A 117 22.61 -13.00 32.43
CA ALA A 117 21.84 -13.59 31.33
C ALA A 117 20.82 -14.68 31.75
N SER A 118 20.37 -14.69 33.00
CA SER A 118 19.47 -15.73 33.53
C SER A 118 18.12 -15.18 34.03
N ASN A 119 18.03 -13.87 34.33
CA ASN A 119 16.80 -13.23 34.85
C ASN A 119 16.20 -12.16 33.94
N ILE A 120 16.75 -11.98 32.74
CA ILE A 120 16.08 -11.25 31.64
C ILE A 120 14.77 -11.95 31.26
N ASN A 121 14.61 -13.24 31.60
CA ASN A 121 13.42 -14.01 31.26
C ASN A 121 12.11 -13.41 31.78
N LEU A 122 12.01 -12.71 32.92
CA LEU A 122 10.68 -12.24 33.36
C LEU A 122 10.21 -10.97 32.64
N PHE A 123 11.09 -10.00 32.37
CA PHE A 123 10.71 -8.84 31.55
C PHE A 123 10.69 -9.18 30.06
N PHE A 124 11.53 -10.12 29.60
CA PHE A 124 11.59 -10.54 28.19
C PHE A 124 10.47 -11.55 27.84
N LEU A 125 10.11 -12.53 28.70
CA LEU A 125 8.89 -13.34 28.53
C LEU A 125 7.62 -12.49 28.60
N VAL A 126 7.64 -11.37 29.34
CA VAL A 126 6.47 -10.50 29.52
C VAL A 126 6.45 -9.33 28.53
N VAL A 127 7.46 -9.14 27.67
CA VAL A 127 7.44 -8.04 26.68
C VAL A 127 7.72 -8.49 25.24
N ASN A 128 8.34 -9.64 24.97
CA ASN A 128 8.53 -10.14 23.60
C ASN A 128 8.10 -11.61 23.44
N GLU A 129 6.94 -11.82 22.81
CA GLU A 129 6.79 -12.78 21.69
C GLU A 129 6.24 -12.02 20.48
#